data_AF-A0A024JUZ5-F1
#
_entry.id   AF-A0A024JUZ5-F1
#
_cell.length_a   1.000
_cell.length_b   1.000
_cell.length_c   1.000
_cell.angle_alpha   90.00
_cell.angle_beta   90.00
_cell.angle_gamma   90.00
#
_symmetry.space_group_name_H-M   'P 1'
#
loop_
_entity.id
_entity.type
_entity.pdbx_description
1 polymer ?
#
loop_
_entity_poly.entity_id
_entity_poly.type
_entity_poly.pdbx_seq_one_letter_code
_entity_poly.pdbx_strand_id
1 'polypeptide(L)' 'MATQEGSRWDVSIKSNAVCLERISDDEDQVFEDSLASDEARKLAGLLTKFADKLDESDESEESGESEDTGDADKSED' A
#
# COMPACT_ATOMS: atom_id res chain seq x y z
N MET A 1 20.63 0.96 -5.76
CA MET A 1 19.29 0.95 -6.37
C MET A 1 18.84 2.39 -6.36
N ALA A 2 18.68 3.02 -7.51
CA ALA A 2 18.39 4.45 -7.58
C ALA A 2 17.05 4.72 -6.90
N THR A 3 17.11 5.23 -5.67
CA THR A 3 16.01 5.86 -4.99
C THR A 3 15.69 7.11 -5.81
N GLN A 4 14.82 6.97 -6.82
CA GLN A 4 14.17 8.11 -7.44
C GLN A 4 13.26 8.71 -6.38
N GLU A 5 13.88 9.55 -5.57
CA GLU A 5 13.30 10.43 -4.57
C GLU A 5 12.13 11.16 -5.25
N GLY A 6 10.94 11.08 -4.65
CA GLY A 6 9.91 12.11 -4.82
C GLY A 6 9.11 12.17 -6.13
N SER A 7 9.02 11.13 -6.96
CA SER A 7 8.11 11.23 -8.13
C SER A 7 6.63 11.25 -7.70
N ARG A 8 5.91 12.35 -7.99
CA ARG A 8 4.48 12.48 -7.72
C ARG A 8 3.67 11.65 -8.72
N TRP A 9 2.65 10.96 -8.23
CA TRP A 9 1.58 10.42 -9.06
C TRP A 9 0.50 11.49 -9.28
N ASP A 10 0.12 11.73 -10.52
CA ASP A 10 -1.04 12.53 -10.90
C ASP A 10 -2.11 11.62 -11.51
N VAL A 11 -3.38 11.94 -11.23
CA VAL A 11 -4.52 11.17 -11.70
C VAL A 11 -5.53 12.12 -12.32
N SER A 12 -5.75 11.95 -13.63
CA SER A 12 -6.62 12.82 -14.41
C SER A 12 -7.70 12.01 -15.16
N ILE A 13 -8.75 12.69 -15.62
CA ILE A 13 -9.78 12.07 -16.48
C ILE A 13 -9.64 12.68 -17.87
N LYS A 14 -9.26 11.85 -18.84
CA LYS A 14 -9.14 12.24 -20.26
C LYS A 14 -9.87 11.19 -21.10
N SER A 15 -10.67 11.65 -22.07
CA SER A 15 -11.34 10.77 -23.04
C SER A 15 -12.16 9.61 -22.45
N ASN A 16 -12.85 9.83 -21.32
CA ASN A 16 -13.64 8.82 -20.61
C ASN A 16 -12.81 7.63 -20.05
N ALA A 17 -11.51 7.84 -19.86
CA ALA A 17 -10.59 6.95 -19.18
C ALA A 17 -9.94 7.69 -17.98
N VAL A 18 -9.48 6.92 -17.00
CA VAL A 18 -8.68 7.42 -15.88
C VAL A 18 -7.22 7.31 -16.28
N CYS A 19 -6.53 8.44 -16.34
CA CYS A 19 -5.11 8.51 -16.67
C CYS A 19 -4.28 8.53 -15.38
N LEU A 20 -3.28 7.64 -15.29
CA LEU A 20 -2.26 7.65 -14.25
C LEU A 20 -0.96 8.14 -14.85
N GLU A 21 -0.43 9.22 -14.29
CA GLU A 21 0.79 9.86 -14.75
C GLU A 21 1.80 9.85 -13.59
N ARG A 22 3.05 9.46 -13.85
CA ARG A 22 4.15 9.62 -12.88
C ARG A 22 5.06 10.73 -13.38
N ILE A 23 5.26 11.73 -12.54
CA ILE A 23 6.05 12.91 -12.85
C ILE A 23 7.33 12.84 -12.01
N SER A 24 8.49 13.03 -12.64
CA SER A 24 9.78 13.12 -11.95
C SER A 24 9.91 14.43 -11.19
N ASP A 25 11.00 14.58 -10.42
CA ASP A 25 11.31 15.83 -9.72
C ASP A 25 11.58 16.99 -10.71
N ASP A 26 12.10 16.66 -11.91
CA ASP A 26 12.33 17.59 -13.02
C ASP A 26 11.04 17.99 -13.79
N GLU A 27 9.86 17.68 -13.24
CA GLU A 27 8.55 17.89 -13.87
C GLU A 27 8.32 17.12 -15.18
N ASP A 28 9.21 16.19 -15.53
CA ASP A 28 9.08 15.35 -16.72
C ASP A 28 8.13 14.18 -16.46
N GLN A 29 7.24 13.93 -17.43
CA GLN A 29 6.38 12.76 -17.41
C GLN A 29 7.21 11.50 -17.73
N VAL A 30 7.36 10.63 -16.75
CA VAL A 30 8.15 9.38 -16.87
C VAL A 30 7.27 8.14 -17.01
N PHE A 31 5.97 8.26 -16.75
CA PHE A 31 5.00 7.19 -16.94
C PHE A 31 3.63 7.75 -17.31
N GLU A 32 2.92 7.06 -18.19
CA GLU A 32 1.52 7.31 -18.55
C GLU A 32 0.81 5.98 -18.76
N ASP A 33 -0.36 5.82 -18.14
CA ASP A 33 -1.28 4.74 -18.47
C ASP A 33 -2.72 5.25 -18.44
N SER A 34 -3.60 4.61 -19.22
CA SER A 34 -5.02 4.96 -19.32
C SER A 34 -5.88 3.74 -19.02
N LEU A 35 -6.64 3.81 -17.93
CA LEU A 35 -7.47 2.72 -17.44
C LEU A 35 -8.94 3.01 -17.74
N ALA A 36 -9.68 1.97 -18.13
CA ALA A 36 -11.13 2.04 -18.14
C ALA A 36 -11.66 2.20 -16.70
N SER A 37 -12.87 2.73 -16.55
CA SER A 37 -13.41 3.03 -15.21
C SER A 37 -13.45 1.81 -14.25
N ASP A 38 -13.77 0.62 -14.76
CA ASP A 38 -13.81 -0.60 -13.95
C ASP A 38 -12.42 -1.12 -13.60
N GLU A 39 -11.45 -0.92 -14.49
CA GLU A 39 -10.06 -1.28 -14.25
C GLU A 39 -9.43 -0.37 -13.21
N ALA A 40 -9.69 0.94 -13.28
CA ALA A 40 -9.24 1.90 -12.28
C ALA A 40 -9.76 1.56 -10.87
N ARG A 41 -11.03 1.15 -10.75
CA ARG A 41 -11.60 0.67 -9.47
C ARG A 41 -10.91 -0.57 -8.94
N LYS A 42 -10.62 -1.54 -9.81
CA LYS A 42 -9.90 -2.76 -9.42
C LYS A 42 -8.49 -2.43 -8.95
N LEU A 43 -7.79 -1.54 -9.66
CA LEU A 43 -6.46 -1.09 -9.26
C LEU A 43 -6.49 -0.39 -7.90
N ALA A 44 -7.44 0.53 -7.69
CA ALA A 44 -7.62 1.20 -6.40
C ALA A 44 -7.83 0.19 -5.25
N GLY A 45 -8.68 -0.82 -5.46
CA GLY A 45 -8.89 -1.87 -4.46
C GLY A 45 -7.63 -2.70 -4.15
N LEU A 46 -6.79 -2.98 -5.16
CA LEU A 46 -5.50 -3.63 -4.94
C LEU A 46 -4.54 -2.73 -4.17
N LEU A 47 -4.44 -1.45 -4.52
CA LEU A 47 -3.58 -0.49 -3.83
C LEU A 47 -3.97 -0.37 -2.35
N THR A 48 -5.25 -0.19 -2.04
CA THR A 48 -5.76 -0.17 -0.67
C THR A 48 -5.42 -1.46 0.08
N LYS A 49 -5.72 -2.63 -0.50
CA LYS A 49 -5.45 -3.92 0.13
C LYS A 49 -3.98 -4.14 0.46
N PHE A 50 -3.06 -3.67 -0.37
CA PHE A 50 -1.63 -3.81 -0.12
C PHE A 50 -1.09 -2.74 0.84
N ALA A 51 -1.70 -1.55 0.88
CA ALA A 51 -1.41 -0.56 1.92
C ALA A 51 -1.84 -1.08 3.30
N ASP A 52 -3.08 -1.56 3.43
CA ASP A 52 -3.61 -2.13 4.68
C ASP A 52 -2.70 -3.25 5.21
N LYS A 53 -2.21 -4.13 4.32
CA LYS A 53 -1.28 -5.19 4.70
C LYS A 53 0.09 -4.71 5.16
N LEU A 54 0.58 -3.59 4.61
CA LEU A 54 1.84 -2.99 5.05
C LEU A 54 1.67 -2.43 6.46
N ASP A 55 0.59 -1.68 6.70
CA ASP A 55 0.24 -1.19 8.04
C ASP A 55 0.12 -2.37 9.02
N GLU A 56 -0.62 -3.44 8.68
CA GLU A 56 -0.74 -4.65 9.53
C GLU A 56 0.59 -5.39 9.76
N SER A 57 1.56 -5.27 8.85
CA SER A 57 2.89 -5.90 8.99
C SER A 57 3.81 -5.11 9.92
N ASP A 58 3.71 -3.77 9.93
CA ASP A 58 4.46 -2.91 10.87
C ASP A 58 3.98 -3.12 12.32
N GLU A 59 2.69 -3.41 12.54
CA GLU A 59 2.12 -3.75 13.86
C GLU A 59 2.63 -5.10 14.42
N SER A 60 3.25 -5.95 13.60
CA SER A 60 3.78 -7.26 14.04
C SER A 60 5.19 -7.18 14.64
N GLU A 61 5.89 -6.06 14.45
CA GLU A 61 7.24 -5.82 15.01
C GLU A 61 7.18 -5.05 16.37
N GLU A 62 6.01 -4.57 16.78
CA GLU A 62 5.74 -3.89 18.07
C GLU A 62 4.92 -4.75 19.06
N SER A 63 5.05 -6.07 19.03
CA SER A 63 4.51 -6.93 20.11
C SER A 63 5.63 -7.57 20.92
N GLY A 64 6.55 -6.71 21.36
CA GLY A 64 7.36 -6.95 22.55
C GLY A 64 6.72 -6.27 23.76
N GLU A 65 6.13 -7.09 24.63
CA GLU A 65 5.80 -6.86 26.05
C GLU A 65 4.30 -6.93 26.42
N SER A 66 4.03 -7.91 27.31
CA SER A 66 2.87 -8.13 28.19
C SER A 66 1.57 -8.59 27.48
N GLU A 67 0.88 -9.66 27.93
CA GLU A 67 0.46 -9.91 29.31
C GLU A 67 0.43 -11.40 29.70
N ASP A 68 0.91 -11.64 30.92
CA ASP A 68 0.74 -12.82 31.76
C ASP A 68 -0.69 -13.41 31.70
N THR A 69 -0.82 -14.67 31.28
CA THR A 69 -1.91 -15.53 31.74
C THR A 69 -1.30 -16.78 32.34
N GLY A 70 -1.10 -16.74 33.65
CA GLY A 70 -0.60 -17.85 34.45
C GLY A 70 -1.31 -19.17 34.15
N ASP A 71 -0.56 -20.10 33.56
CA ASP A 71 -0.88 -21.51 33.60
C ASP A 71 -0.22 -22.10 34.85
N ALA A 72 -0.91 -21.92 35.97
CA ALA A 72 -0.72 -22.72 37.15
C ALA A 72 -1.92 -23.67 37.24
N ASP A 73 -1.84 -24.85 36.63
CA ASP A 73 -2.41 -26.02 37.29
C ASP A 73 -1.65 -27.31 36.97
N LYS A 74 -1.06 -27.82 38.04
CA LYS A 74 -0.52 -29.17 38.16
C LYS A 74 -1.66 -30.16 37.93
N SER A 75 -1.48 -31.13 37.04
CA SER A 75 -2.17 -32.41 37.18
C SER A 75 -1.22 -33.55 36.81
N GLU A 76 -0.84 -34.25 37.88
CA GLU A 76 -0.12 -35.52 37.92
C GLU A 76 -1.17 -36.64 37.84
N ASP A 77 -1.07 -37.51 36.83
CA ASP A 77 -1.48 -38.92 36.86
C ASP A 77 -0.63 -39.71 35.85
#